data_AF-A0A3P7E6W3-F1
#
_entry.id   AF-A0A3P7E6W3-F1
#
_cell.length_a   1.000
_cell.length_b   1.000
_cell.length_c   1.000
_cell.angle_alpha   90.00
_cell.angle_beta   90.00
_cell.angle_gamma   90.00
#
_symmetry.space_group_name_H-M   'P 1'
#
loop_
_entity.id
_entity.type
_entity.pdbx_description
1 polymer ?
#
loop_
_entity_poly.entity_id
_entity_poly.type
_entity_poly.pdbx_seq_one_letter_code
_entity_poly.pdbx_strand_id
1 'polypeptide(L)'
;IVGARQVKFLSTIILSEEESKSHWQRRDYRGLPPFIGPNDQQNFELVPSIQDYPVQSAFCFPAAPIKIPRSNGQFDVMGYAWSGGGRGIIRVEVSTDGGETWQAAQLVQDPDQDIVIFYS
;
A
#
# COMPACT_ATOMS: atom_id res chain seq x y z
N ILE A 1 -5.41 -7.87 2.13
CA ILE A 1 -6.39 -7.95 1.03
C ILE A 1 -6.58 -6.60 0.34
N VAL A 2 -6.69 -6.58 -0.99
CA VAL A 2 -7.02 -5.38 -1.79
C VAL A 2 -8.50 -5.03 -1.64
N GLY A 3 -8.80 -3.73 -1.51
CA GLY A 3 -10.18 -3.23 -1.34
C GLY A 3 -11.15 -3.69 -2.44
N ALA A 4 -10.65 -4.00 -3.64
CA ALA A 4 -11.45 -4.52 -4.75
C ALA A 4 -12.17 -5.85 -4.44
N ARG A 5 -11.69 -6.63 -3.46
CA ARG A 5 -12.32 -7.89 -3.05
C ARG A 5 -13.31 -7.72 -1.89
N GLN A 6 -13.40 -6.52 -1.31
CA GLN A 6 -14.37 -6.18 -0.27
C GLN A 6 -15.66 -5.66 -0.94
N VAL A 7 -16.44 -6.58 -1.51
CA VAL A 7 -17.67 -6.26 -2.25
C VAL A 7 -18.67 -5.57 -1.32
N LYS A 8 -18.98 -4.30 -1.63
CA LYS A 8 -19.99 -3.50 -0.93
C LYS A 8 -21.37 -3.77 -1.54
N PHE A 9 -22.43 -3.61 -0.74
CA PHE A 9 -23.81 -3.89 -1.14
C PHE A 9 -24.01 -5.33 -1.63
N LEU A 10 -23.48 -6.28 -0.85
CA LEU A 10 -23.48 -7.70 -1.17
C LEU A 10 -24.90 -8.23 -1.41
N SER A 11 -25.14 -8.76 -2.60
CA SER A 11 -26.44 -9.35 -2.99
C SER A 11 -26.41 -10.88 -2.99
N THR A 12 -25.30 -11.48 -3.42
CA THR A 12 -25.20 -12.92 -3.65
C THR A 12 -23.82 -13.45 -3.25
N ILE A 13 -23.79 -14.63 -2.63
CA ILE A 13 -22.58 -15.42 -2.38
C ILE A 13 -22.73 -16.72 -3.17
N ILE A 14 -21.72 -17.05 -3.97
CA ILE A 14 -21.67 -18.28 -4.79
C ILE A 14 -20.38 -19.02 -4.48
N LEU A 15 -20.48 -20.30 -4.16
CA LEU A 15 -19.32 -21.20 -4.08
C LEU A 15 -19.02 -21.74 -5.47
N SER A 16 -17.76 -21.73 -5.86
CA SER A 16 -17.29 -22.07 -7.20
C SER A 16 -15.89 -22.66 -7.11
N GLU A 17 -15.57 -23.62 -7.99
CA GLU A 17 -14.20 -24.16 -8.15
C GLU A 17 -13.29 -23.19 -8.92
N GLU A 18 -13.87 -22.24 -9.65
CA GLU A 18 -13.16 -21.21 -10.42
C GLU A 18 -13.29 -19.82 -9.77
N GLU A 19 -12.31 -18.94 -10.01
CA GLU A 19 -12.39 -17.51 -9.67
C GLU A 19 -13.63 -16.84 -10.32
N SER A 20 -14.08 -15.73 -9.74
CA SER A 20 -15.15 -14.91 -10.32
C SER A 20 -14.87 -14.55 -11.79
N LYS A 21 -15.88 -14.72 -12.64
CA LYS A 21 -15.84 -14.37 -14.07
C LYS A 21 -16.03 -12.86 -14.32
N SER A 22 -16.20 -12.06 -13.27
CA SER A 22 -16.38 -10.62 -13.39
C SER A 22 -15.19 -9.92 -14.05
N HIS A 23 -15.47 -8.81 -14.73
CA HIS A 23 -14.43 -7.97 -15.35
C HIS A 23 -13.34 -7.59 -14.35
N TRP A 24 -13.72 -7.16 -13.14
CA TRP A 24 -12.78 -6.72 -12.10
C TRP A 24 -11.93 -7.83 -11.48
N GLN A 25 -12.28 -9.10 -11.67
CA GLN A 25 -11.46 -10.23 -11.26
C GLN A 25 -10.57 -10.73 -12.41
N ARG A 26 -11.09 -10.73 -13.65
CA ARG A 26 -10.43 -11.32 -14.82
C ARG A 26 -9.55 -10.35 -15.62
N ARG A 27 -9.86 -9.05 -15.63
CA ARG A 27 -9.25 -8.05 -16.52
C ARG A 27 -8.85 -6.74 -15.83
N ASP A 28 -8.94 -6.67 -14.51
CA ASP A 28 -8.53 -5.51 -13.73
C ASP A 28 -7.86 -5.98 -12.42
N TYR A 29 -7.25 -5.06 -11.67
CA TYR A 29 -6.56 -5.33 -10.41
C TYR A 29 -5.51 -6.44 -10.54
N ARG A 30 -4.65 -6.31 -11.54
CA ARG A 30 -3.52 -7.19 -11.87
C ARG A 30 -2.30 -6.34 -12.17
N GLY A 31 -1.12 -6.73 -11.66
CA GLY A 31 0.14 -6.04 -11.93
C GLY A 31 0.80 -6.56 -13.19
N LEU A 32 0.64 -5.86 -14.31
CA LEU A 32 1.29 -6.24 -15.57
C LEU A 32 2.80 -5.92 -15.53
N PRO A 33 3.65 -6.67 -16.24
CA PRO A 33 5.07 -6.36 -16.35
C PRO A 33 5.34 -4.97 -16.94
N PRO A 34 6.43 -4.28 -16.56
CA PRO A 34 6.68 -2.88 -16.91
C PRO A 34 6.96 -2.64 -18.41
N PHE A 35 7.21 -3.69 -19.20
CA PHE A 35 7.39 -3.61 -20.64
C PHE A 35 6.07 -3.63 -21.43
N ILE A 36 4.93 -3.84 -20.77
CA ILE A 36 3.59 -3.74 -21.39
C ILE A 36 3.07 -2.32 -21.16
N GLY A 37 3.06 -1.51 -22.20
CA GLY A 37 2.54 -0.15 -22.19
C GLY A 37 1.01 -0.07 -22.35
N PRO A 38 0.45 1.14 -22.25
CA PRO A 38 -1.01 1.36 -22.37
C PRO A 38 -1.61 0.95 -23.72
N ASN A 39 -0.81 0.94 -24.79
CA ASN A 39 -1.25 0.63 -26.16
C ASN A 39 -0.92 -0.82 -26.58
N ASP A 40 -0.20 -1.57 -25.75
CA ASP A 40 0.15 -2.95 -26.05
C ASP A 40 -1.03 -3.88 -25.80
N GLN A 41 -1.02 -5.06 -26.43
CA GLN A 41 -2.01 -6.08 -26.14
C GLN A 41 -1.83 -6.60 -24.70
N GLN A 42 -2.80 -6.30 -23.84
CA GLN A 42 -2.79 -6.71 -22.44
C GLN A 42 -3.31 -8.13 -22.30
N ASN A 43 -2.42 -9.06 -21.92
CA ASN A 43 -2.82 -10.42 -21.54
C ASN A 43 -2.85 -10.55 -20.00
N PHE A 44 -4.04 -10.39 -19.42
CA PHE A 44 -4.29 -10.48 -17.97
C PHE A 44 -4.14 -11.90 -17.40
N GLU A 45 -4.08 -12.93 -18.23
CA GLU A 45 -3.88 -14.31 -17.77
C GLU A 45 -2.41 -14.60 -17.41
N LEU A 46 -1.48 -13.73 -17.80
CA LEU A 46 -0.05 -13.86 -17.50
C LEU A 46 0.30 -13.63 -16.02
N VAL A 47 -0.58 -12.97 -15.27
CA VAL A 47 -0.31 -12.55 -13.89
C VAL A 47 -1.51 -12.86 -13.02
N PRO A 48 -1.34 -13.25 -11.75
CA PRO A 48 -2.45 -13.53 -10.84
C PRO A 48 -3.26 -12.27 -10.53
N SER A 49 -4.53 -12.47 -10.13
CA SER A 49 -5.34 -11.40 -9.55
C SER A 49 -4.68 -10.88 -8.27
N ILE A 50 -4.63 -9.56 -8.07
CA ILE A 50 -4.16 -9.01 -6.79
C ILE A 50 -5.14 -9.46 -5.71
N GLN A 51 -4.60 -10.10 -4.68
CA GLN A 51 -5.30 -10.55 -3.49
C GLN A 51 -4.75 -9.80 -2.28
N ASP A 52 -3.49 -10.03 -1.93
CA ASP A 52 -2.76 -9.23 -0.95
C ASP A 52 -1.87 -8.20 -1.61
N TYR A 53 -1.75 -7.05 -0.96
CA TYR A 53 -0.80 -6.01 -1.34
C TYR A 53 0.57 -6.26 -0.69
N PRO A 54 1.64 -5.74 -1.32
CA PRO A 54 2.96 -5.69 -0.71
C PRO A 54 2.97 -4.71 0.48
N VAL A 55 4.12 -4.62 1.14
CA VAL A 55 4.37 -3.56 2.13
C VAL A 55 4.30 -2.18 1.45
N GLN A 56 3.70 -1.20 2.13
CA GLN A 56 3.56 0.18 1.69
C GLN A 56 3.74 1.13 2.87
N SER A 57 4.19 2.36 2.58
CA SER A 57 4.28 3.45 3.53
C SER A 57 4.20 4.80 2.83
N ALA A 58 3.76 5.83 3.54
CA ALA A 58 3.77 7.20 3.03
C ALA A 58 3.82 8.23 4.16
N PHE A 59 4.46 9.37 3.89
CA PHE A 59 4.40 10.54 4.76
C PHE A 59 3.04 11.23 4.66
N CYS A 60 2.48 11.58 5.80
CA CYS A 60 1.29 12.42 5.96
C CYS A 60 1.64 13.82 6.50
N PHE A 61 2.79 13.95 7.14
CA PHE A 61 3.30 15.21 7.67
C PHE A 61 4.81 15.33 7.44
N PRO A 62 5.31 16.51 7.05
CA PRO A 62 4.52 17.71 6.74
C PRO A 62 3.75 17.57 5.41
N ALA A 63 2.61 18.26 5.28
CA ALA A 63 1.85 18.26 4.04
C ALA A 63 2.64 19.01 2.95
N ALA A 64 3.10 18.29 1.92
CA ALA A 64 3.85 18.88 0.82
C ALA A 64 2.93 19.69 -0.13
N PRO A 65 3.43 20.77 -0.75
CA PRO A 65 4.75 21.37 -0.54
C PRO A 65 4.76 22.30 0.68
N ILE A 66 5.73 22.11 1.57
CA ILE A 66 6.01 23.01 2.69
C ILE A 66 7.49 23.41 2.69
N LYS A 67 7.80 24.61 3.19
CA LYS A 67 9.18 25.01 3.51
C LYS A 67 9.34 25.05 5.02
N ILE A 68 10.22 24.22 5.54
CA ILE A 68 10.58 24.23 6.96
C ILE A 68 11.86 25.04 7.11
N PRO A 69 11.87 26.13 7.89
CA PRO A 69 13.08 26.89 8.14
C PRO A 69 14.15 26.02 8.80
N ARG A 70 15.36 26.03 8.25
CA ARG A 70 16.51 25.32 8.86
C ARG A 70 16.80 25.81 10.28
N SER A 71 16.44 27.05 10.59
CA SER A 71 16.56 27.65 11.93
C SER A 71 15.78 26.88 13.01
N ASN A 72 14.78 26.07 12.64
CA ASN A 72 14.04 25.26 13.61
C ASN A 72 14.91 24.15 14.22
N GLY A 73 16.01 23.75 13.55
CA GLY A 73 16.97 22.73 14.02
C GLY A 73 16.44 21.30 14.00
N GLN A 74 15.15 21.12 14.26
CA GLN A 74 14.43 19.85 14.23
C GLN A 74 13.08 20.05 13.53
N PHE A 75 12.53 18.97 13.01
CA PHE A 75 11.18 18.93 12.47
C PHE A 75 10.61 17.53 12.62
N ASP A 76 9.31 17.46 12.90
CA ASP A 76 8.61 16.20 12.97
C ASP A 76 8.22 15.75 11.56
N VAL A 77 8.30 14.44 11.34
CA VAL A 77 7.68 13.77 10.21
C VAL A 77 6.65 12.81 10.76
N MET A 78 5.57 12.56 10.04
CA MET A 78 4.63 11.51 10.42
C MET A 78 4.11 10.82 9.17
N GLY A 79 3.77 9.55 9.31
CA GLY A 79 3.21 8.76 8.22
C GLY A 79 2.51 7.50 8.70
N TYR A 80 2.11 6.69 7.73
CA TYR A 80 1.58 5.35 7.99
C TYR A 80 2.38 4.31 7.21
N ALA A 81 2.43 3.10 7.75
CA ALA A 81 2.93 1.92 7.06
C ALA A 81 1.96 0.75 7.23
N TRP A 82 1.91 -0.14 6.24
CA TRP A 82 0.99 -1.26 6.20
C TRP A 82 1.51 -2.39 5.30
N SER A 83 1.13 -3.64 5.58
CA SER A 83 1.37 -4.78 4.67
C SER A 83 0.14 -5.68 4.55
N GLY A 84 -0.08 -6.21 3.34
CA GLY A 84 -1.15 -7.18 3.08
C GLY A 84 -1.00 -8.49 3.86
N GLY A 85 -2.00 -9.37 3.77
CA GLY A 85 -1.96 -10.71 4.35
C GLY A 85 -1.81 -10.78 5.87
N GLY A 86 -2.15 -9.71 6.60
CA GLY A 86 -2.04 -9.66 8.07
C GLY A 86 -0.60 -9.59 8.59
N ARG A 87 0.35 -9.13 7.76
CA ARG A 87 1.75 -8.99 8.15
C ARG A 87 1.97 -7.66 8.88
N GLY A 88 2.41 -7.72 10.13
CA GLY A 88 2.74 -6.53 10.92
C GLY A 88 3.98 -5.80 10.38
N ILE A 89 4.05 -4.49 10.63
CA ILE A 89 5.22 -3.66 10.32
C ILE A 89 6.20 -3.74 11.48
N ILE A 90 7.42 -4.21 11.19
CA ILE A 90 8.47 -4.37 12.22
C ILE A 90 9.40 -3.15 12.31
N ARG A 91 9.47 -2.33 11.26
CA ARG A 91 10.35 -1.15 11.18
C ARG A 91 9.89 -0.21 10.07
N VAL A 92 10.05 1.08 10.31
CA VAL A 92 10.03 2.13 9.29
C VAL A 92 11.34 2.90 9.41
N GLU A 93 11.96 3.19 8.26
CA GLU A 93 13.20 3.97 8.16
C GLU A 93 12.93 5.24 7.35
N VAL A 94 13.41 6.38 7.85
CA VAL A 94 13.23 7.70 7.24
C VAL A 94 14.58 8.27 6.84
N SER A 95 14.64 8.81 5.62
CA SER A 95 15.80 9.54 5.10
C SER A 95 15.43 11.00 4.84
N THR A 96 16.37 11.91 5.11
CA THR A 96 16.26 13.35 4.82
C THR A 96 17.20 13.80 3.70
N ASP A 97 17.97 12.87 3.11
CA ASP A 97 19.03 13.11 2.14
C ASP A 97 18.84 12.32 0.83
N GLY A 98 17.62 11.86 0.55
CA GLY A 98 17.29 11.17 -0.70
C GLY A 98 17.58 9.67 -0.70
N GLY A 99 17.82 9.09 0.47
CA GLY A 99 18.02 7.65 0.67
C GLY A 99 19.46 7.24 0.98
N GLU A 100 20.35 8.20 1.24
CA GLU A 100 21.76 7.94 1.54
C GLU A 100 21.94 7.51 3.01
N THR A 101 21.25 8.18 3.94
CA THR A 101 21.24 7.82 5.37
C THR A 101 19.83 7.70 5.92
N TRP A 102 19.69 6.86 6.96
CA TRP A 102 18.39 6.43 7.48
C TRP A 102 18.34 6.49 9.00
N GLN A 103 17.19 6.90 9.53
CA GLN A 103 16.86 6.87 10.95
C GLN A 103 15.61 6.01 11.17
N ALA A 104 15.63 5.16 12.19
CA ALA A 104 14.45 4.37 12.54
C ALA A 104 13.38 5.28 13.16
N ALA A 105 12.15 5.20 12.65
CA ALA A 105 11.01 5.95 13.17
C ALA A 105 10.44 5.27 14.42
N GLN A 106 9.80 6.06 15.28
CA GLN A 106 9.01 5.52 16.39
C GLN A 106 7.70 4.97 15.85
N LEU A 107 7.44 3.69 16.10
CA LEU A 107 6.20 3.03 15.69
C LEU A 107 5.11 3.21 16.75
N VAL A 108 3.93 3.63 16.32
CA VAL A 108 2.74 3.81 17.15
C VAL A 108 1.63 2.93 16.61
N GLN A 109 1.34 1.84 17.34
CA GLN A 109 0.26 0.92 17.03
C GLN A 109 -0.99 1.28 17.84
N ASP A 110 -2.12 1.41 17.17
CA ASP A 110 -3.42 1.46 17.84
C ASP A 110 -3.70 0.08 18.46
N PRO A 111 -3.94 -0.03 19.78
CA PRO A 111 -4.20 -1.32 20.42
C PRO A 111 -5.44 -2.06 19.86
N ASP A 112 -6.35 -1.35 19.19
CA ASP A 112 -7.56 -1.93 18.59
C ASP A 112 -7.40 -2.30 17.10
N GLN A 113 -6.22 -2.07 16.51
CA GLN A 113 -5.93 -2.39 15.11
C GLN A 113 -4.63 -3.20 15.00
N ASP A 114 -4.60 -4.22 14.16
CA ASP A 114 -3.38 -5.03 13.92
C ASP A 114 -2.69 -4.72 12.59
N ILE A 115 -3.27 -3.80 11.83
CA ILE A 115 -3.08 -3.74 10.39
C ILE A 115 -2.17 -2.56 10.04
N VAL A 116 -2.62 -1.34 10.26
CA VAL A 116 -1.87 -0.11 9.94
C VAL A 116 -1.09 0.34 11.17
N ILE A 117 0.15 0.76 10.97
CA ILE A 117 0.96 1.42 12.00
C ILE A 117 1.18 2.88 11.62
N PHE A 118 1.10 3.77 12.60
CA PHE A 118 1.56 5.15 12.43
C PHE A 118 3.02 5.24 12.85
N TYR A 119 3.76 6.17 12.25
CA TYR A 119 5.13 6.44 12.66
C TYR A 119 5.40 7.93 12.72
N SER A 120 6.33 8.31 13.59
CA SER A 120 6.88 9.66 13.72
C SER A 120 8.40 9.61 13.81
#